data_AF-A0A960IC76-F1
#
_entry.id   AF-A0A960IC76-F1
#
_cell.length_a   1.000
_cell.length_b   1.000
_cell.length_c   1.000
_cell.angle_alpha   90.00
_cell.angle_beta   90.00
_cell.angle_gamma   90.00
#
_symmetry.space_group_name_H-M   'P 1'
#
loop_
_entity.id
_entity.type
_entity.pdbx_description
1 polymer ?
#
loop_
_entity_poly.entity_id
_entity_poly.type
_entity_poly.pdbx_seq_one_letter_code
_entity_poly.pdbx_strand_id
1 'polypeptide(L)'
;MSSRAQQAATNEAQRSLQHVMVVGGTVAEWGDLDDAQWRERIQVLGALSAAAGARWLTLRPFERGPDAERSRPIHHDVVPLDGCSVIVDPIPDGRERLVVTLRKLSESGELSEPAVAAELLAPALTEPDLVLLLGTPDRLPTSLVWELAYAELVYLPVAWADLRAEHLTGALDAFRRRHRRFGGLD
;
A
#
# COMPACT_ATOMS: atom_id res chain seq x y z
N MET A 1 19.70 -26.10 8.37
CA MET A 1 18.61 -25.27 7.81
C MET A 1 17.87 -24.41 8.84
N SER A 2 18.05 -24.61 10.16
CA SER A 2 17.29 -23.91 11.23
C SER A 2 17.80 -22.50 11.61
N SER A 3 19.05 -22.13 11.28
CA SER A 3 19.64 -20.83 11.68
C SER A 3 19.14 -19.63 10.84
N ARG A 4 18.98 -19.78 9.52
CA ARG A 4 18.50 -18.70 8.62
C ARG A 4 17.05 -18.30 8.88
N ALA A 5 16.17 -19.26 9.17
CA ALA A 5 14.76 -18.99 9.49
C ALA A 5 14.61 -18.28 10.85
N GLN A 6 15.41 -18.67 11.85
CA GLN A 6 15.45 -18.00 13.15
C GLN A 6 15.95 -16.55 13.00
N GLN A 7 16.98 -16.32 12.17
CA GLN A 7 17.58 -15.01 11.96
C GLN A 7 16.69 -14.08 11.10
N ALA A 8 15.97 -14.63 10.12
CA ALA A 8 14.93 -13.90 9.38
C ALA A 8 13.76 -13.49 10.27
N ALA A 9 13.24 -14.42 11.09
CA ALA A 9 12.18 -14.14 12.05
C ALA A 9 12.60 -13.11 13.14
N THR A 10 13.87 -13.13 13.55
CA THR A 10 14.42 -12.14 14.51
C THR A 10 14.55 -10.74 13.87
N ASN A 11 14.91 -10.65 12.58
CA ASN A 11 14.94 -9.38 11.85
C ASN A 11 13.54 -8.85 11.53
N GLU A 12 12.54 -9.71 11.31
CA GLU A 12 11.14 -9.33 11.10
C GLU A 12 10.44 -8.87 12.38
N ALA A 13 10.85 -9.41 13.54
CA ALA A 13 10.32 -9.01 14.85
C ALA A 13 10.69 -7.58 15.27
N GLN A 14 11.65 -6.98 14.58
CA GLN A 14 12.20 -5.66 14.88
C GLN A 14 12.15 -4.71 13.68
N ARG A 15 11.30 -4.99 12.68
CA ARG A 15 11.12 -4.10 11.53
C ARG A 15 10.51 -2.77 11.97
N SER A 16 11.30 -1.71 11.85
CA SER A 16 10.80 -0.34 11.84
C SER A 16 9.85 -0.14 10.67
N LEU A 17 8.80 0.67 10.85
CA LEU A 17 7.92 1.08 9.76
C LEU A 17 8.74 1.60 8.57
N GLN A 18 8.57 1.04 7.38
CA GLN A 18 9.24 1.47 6.14
C GLN A 18 8.25 1.83 5.05
N HIS A 19 7.15 1.07 4.92
CA HIS A 19 6.18 1.28 3.87
C HIS A 19 4.75 1.24 4.41
N VAL A 20 4.03 2.34 4.23
CA VAL A 20 2.60 2.48 4.52
C VAL A 20 1.84 2.41 3.21
N MET A 21 0.71 1.71 3.19
CA MET A 21 -0.20 1.72 2.06
C MET A 21 -1.59 2.13 2.51
N VAL A 22 -2.23 3.03 1.77
CA VAL A 22 -3.63 3.43 1.97
C VAL A 22 -4.42 2.99 0.76
N VAL A 23 -5.42 2.15 1.00
CA VAL A 23 -6.28 1.58 -0.03
C VAL A 23 -7.72 1.97 0.23
N GLY A 24 -8.32 2.69 -0.71
CA GLY A 24 -9.66 3.23 -0.52
C GLY A 24 -10.24 3.90 -1.75
N GLY A 25 -11.57 3.87 -1.83
CA GLY A 25 -12.34 4.44 -2.92
C GLY A 25 -12.22 3.66 -4.22
N THR A 26 -12.94 4.13 -5.22
CA THR A 26 -12.98 3.63 -6.58
C THR A 26 -12.18 4.55 -7.50
N VAL A 27 -11.94 4.10 -8.74
CA VAL A 27 -11.27 4.94 -9.75
C VAL A 27 -12.07 6.23 -10.00
N ALA A 28 -13.40 6.15 -10.03
CA ALA A 28 -14.26 7.31 -10.19
C ALA A 28 -14.13 8.32 -9.03
N GLU A 29 -14.13 7.86 -7.78
CA GLU A 29 -13.96 8.74 -6.61
C GLU A 29 -12.57 9.40 -6.55
N TRP A 30 -11.53 8.72 -7.05
CA TRP A 30 -10.22 9.33 -7.26
C TRP A 30 -10.27 10.41 -8.37
N GLY A 31 -11.11 10.15 -9.38
CA GLY A 31 -11.44 11.06 -10.46
C GLY A 31 -12.20 12.31 -10.02
N ASP A 32 -12.89 12.28 -8.89
CA ASP A 32 -13.65 13.45 -8.40
C ASP A 32 -12.78 14.53 -7.75
N LEU A 33 -11.55 14.18 -7.36
CA LEU A 33 -10.65 15.15 -6.73
C LEU A 33 -10.23 16.26 -7.70
N ASP A 34 -9.57 17.24 -7.17
CA ASP A 34 -8.72 18.26 -7.74
C ASP A 34 -7.29 17.88 -8.14
N ASP A 35 -6.60 18.66 -8.98
CA ASP A 35 -5.12 18.67 -8.95
C ASP A 35 -4.61 19.28 -7.63
N ALA A 36 -5.26 20.33 -7.13
CA ALA A 36 -4.92 20.94 -5.85
C ALA A 36 -5.28 20.02 -4.70
N GLN A 37 -6.45 19.37 -4.75
CA GLN A 37 -6.85 18.40 -3.72
C GLN A 37 -5.94 17.17 -3.72
N TRP A 38 -5.50 16.65 -4.87
CA TRP A 38 -4.48 15.59 -4.93
C TRP A 38 -3.16 16.03 -4.32
N ARG A 39 -2.67 17.22 -4.69
CA ARG A 39 -1.42 17.76 -4.15
C ARG A 39 -1.47 17.91 -2.63
N GLU A 40 -2.55 18.47 -2.10
CA GLU A 40 -2.76 18.60 -0.65
C GLU A 40 -2.78 17.22 0.02
N ARG A 41 -3.54 16.27 -0.52
CA ARG A 41 -3.64 14.91 0.02
C ARG A 41 -2.28 14.20 0.04
N ILE A 42 -1.52 14.28 -1.05
CA ILE A 42 -0.17 13.71 -1.15
C ILE A 42 0.76 14.33 -0.10
N GLN A 43 0.75 15.66 0.03
CA GLN A 43 1.59 16.37 1.00
C GLN A 43 1.24 15.99 2.44
N VAL A 44 -0.04 16.01 2.80
CA VAL A 44 -0.49 15.70 4.17
C VAL A 44 -0.19 14.25 4.53
N LEU A 45 -0.62 13.28 3.72
CA LEU A 45 -0.44 11.86 4.04
C LEU A 45 1.05 11.47 3.99
N GLY A 46 1.80 12.01 3.03
CA GLY A 46 3.24 11.78 2.91
C GLY A 46 4.03 12.34 4.10
N ALA A 47 3.73 13.56 4.55
CA ALA A 47 4.37 14.15 5.73
C ALA A 47 4.09 13.37 7.02
N LEU A 48 2.85 12.88 7.19
CA LEU A 48 2.49 12.02 8.33
C LEU A 48 3.24 10.69 8.30
N SER A 49 3.35 10.08 7.13
CA SER A 49 4.09 8.83 6.93
C SER A 49 5.59 9.01 7.20
N ALA A 50 6.19 10.10 6.70
CA ALA A 50 7.58 10.47 6.99
C ALA A 50 7.82 10.67 8.49
N ALA A 51 6.93 11.41 9.17
CA ALA A 51 7.02 11.65 10.61
C ALA A 51 6.92 10.35 11.45
N ALA A 52 6.25 9.32 10.93
CA ALA A 52 6.20 7.99 11.54
C ALA A 52 7.40 7.09 11.18
N GLY A 53 8.31 7.57 10.32
CA GLY A 53 9.52 6.85 9.89
C GLY A 53 9.37 6.03 8.61
N ALA A 54 8.20 6.10 7.94
CA ALA A 54 8.01 5.41 6.66
C ALA A 54 8.78 6.14 5.55
N ARG A 55 9.50 5.36 4.75
CA ARG A 55 10.19 5.83 3.54
C ARG A 55 9.25 5.86 2.33
N TRP A 56 8.19 5.07 2.37
CA TRP A 56 7.23 4.94 1.28
C TRP A 56 5.80 5.05 1.79
N LEU A 57 4.99 5.78 1.02
CA LEU A 57 3.54 5.77 1.11
C LEU A 57 2.99 5.37 -0.25
N THR A 58 2.21 4.30 -0.34
CA THR A 58 1.44 3.99 -1.57
C THR A 58 -0.03 4.29 -1.36
N LEU A 59 -0.61 5.05 -2.28
CA LEU A 59 -2.06 5.21 -2.41
C LEU A 59 -2.53 4.29 -3.54
N ARG A 60 -3.62 3.55 -3.33
CA ARG A 60 -4.25 2.72 -4.37
C ARG A 60 -5.77 2.71 -4.23
N PRO A 61 -6.57 2.68 -5.32
CA PRO A 61 -8.00 2.46 -5.19
C PRO A 61 -8.28 1.07 -4.61
N PHE A 62 -9.40 0.92 -3.92
CA PHE A 62 -9.86 -0.35 -3.38
C PHE A 62 -10.24 -1.34 -4.50
N GLU A 63 -10.88 -0.81 -5.53
CA GLU A 63 -11.36 -1.56 -6.68
C GLU A 63 -11.58 -0.62 -7.86
N ARG A 64 -11.95 -1.18 -9.02
CA ARG A 64 -12.28 -0.37 -10.20
C ARG A 64 -13.52 0.48 -9.92
N GLY A 65 -14.54 -0.15 -9.36
CA GLY A 65 -15.81 0.46 -9.03
C GLY A 65 -16.68 0.78 -10.25
N PRO A 66 -17.93 1.23 -10.03
CA PRO A 66 -18.76 1.75 -11.09
C PRO A 66 -18.13 3.00 -11.71
N ASP A 67 -18.48 3.29 -12.96
CA ASP A 67 -18.17 4.56 -13.62
C ASP A 67 -16.68 4.89 -13.82
N ALA A 68 -15.79 3.94 -13.55
CA ALA A 68 -14.34 4.08 -13.78
C ALA A 68 -14.00 4.57 -15.20
N GLU A 69 -14.73 4.11 -16.22
CA GLU A 69 -14.52 4.50 -17.62
C GLU A 69 -14.85 5.98 -17.90
N ARG A 70 -15.63 6.62 -17.02
CA ARG A 70 -15.95 8.05 -17.08
C ARG A 70 -15.07 8.90 -16.17
N SER A 71 -14.25 8.27 -15.34
CA SER A 71 -13.29 8.97 -14.49
C SER A 71 -12.33 9.77 -15.35
N ARG A 72 -11.96 10.96 -14.89
CA ARG A 72 -10.75 11.60 -15.42
C ARG A 72 -9.54 10.66 -15.24
N PRO A 73 -8.56 10.71 -16.14
CA PRO A 73 -7.33 9.94 -15.97
C PRO A 73 -6.62 10.33 -14.67
N ILE A 74 -6.26 9.33 -13.87
CA ILE A 74 -5.30 9.48 -12.79
C ILE A 74 -4.02 8.81 -13.26
N HIS A 75 -2.91 9.53 -13.17
CA HIS A 75 -1.62 9.01 -13.61
C HIS A 75 -0.91 8.30 -12.46
N HIS A 76 -0.19 7.23 -12.80
CA HIS A 76 0.81 6.71 -11.89
C HIS A 76 1.89 7.78 -11.67
N ASP A 77 2.13 8.14 -10.42
CA ASP A 77 3.12 9.16 -10.06
C ASP A 77 3.92 8.76 -8.81
N VAL A 78 5.14 9.26 -8.73
CA VAL A 78 6.05 9.06 -7.59
C VAL A 78 6.54 10.43 -7.15
N VAL A 79 5.93 10.94 -6.09
CA VAL A 79 6.21 12.27 -5.55
C VAL A 79 7.20 12.15 -4.40
N PRO A 80 8.48 12.53 -4.57
CA PRO A 80 9.42 12.57 -3.47
C PRO A 80 9.06 13.73 -2.53
N LEU A 81 8.93 13.43 -1.23
CA LEU A 81 8.85 14.41 -0.16
C LEU A 81 10.01 14.19 0.80
N ASP A 82 10.27 15.16 1.69
CA ASP A 82 11.33 15.02 2.69
C ASP A 82 11.03 13.83 3.62
N GLY A 83 11.91 12.82 3.59
CA GLY A 83 11.78 11.59 4.38
C GLY A 83 10.82 10.52 3.86
N CYS A 84 9.93 10.80 2.91
CA CYS A 84 8.98 9.82 2.36
C CYS A 84 8.65 10.07 0.89
N SER A 85 8.72 9.04 0.05
CA SER A 85 8.20 9.09 -1.33
C SER A 85 6.76 8.58 -1.38
N VAL A 86 5.88 9.33 -2.03
CA VAL A 86 4.47 8.97 -2.20
C VAL A 86 4.25 8.41 -3.60
N ILE A 87 3.75 7.18 -3.67
CA ILE A 87 3.35 6.50 -4.90
C ILE A 87 1.84 6.63 -5.03
N VAL A 88 1.38 7.22 -6.12
CA VAL A 88 -0.03 7.17 -6.52
C VAL A 88 -0.14 6.10 -7.59
N ASP A 89 -0.72 4.95 -7.25
CA ASP A 89 -0.94 3.87 -8.21
C ASP A 89 -2.44 3.73 -8.50
N PRO A 90 -2.91 4.18 -9.68
CA PRO A 90 -4.32 4.14 -10.04
C PRO A 90 -4.79 2.75 -10.50
N ILE A 91 -3.93 1.73 -10.56
CA ILE A 91 -4.28 0.40 -11.07
C ILE A 91 -5.26 -0.29 -10.08
N PRO A 92 -6.51 -0.56 -10.49
CA PRO A 92 -7.54 -1.02 -9.57
C PRO A 92 -7.66 -2.54 -9.42
N ASP A 93 -7.01 -3.31 -10.30
CA ASP A 93 -7.07 -4.76 -10.32
C ASP A 93 -5.66 -5.36 -10.17
N GLY A 94 -5.39 -5.94 -9.01
CA GLY A 94 -4.11 -6.57 -8.71
C GLY A 94 -3.89 -7.88 -9.47
N ARG A 95 -4.96 -8.56 -9.91
CA ARG A 95 -4.86 -9.78 -10.72
C ARG A 95 -4.46 -9.43 -12.15
N GLU A 96 -5.05 -8.38 -12.71
CA GLU A 96 -4.63 -7.85 -14.02
C GLU A 96 -3.15 -7.46 -13.99
N ARG A 97 -2.74 -6.70 -12.96
CA ARG A 97 -1.34 -6.30 -12.76
C ARG A 97 -0.41 -7.51 -12.64
N LEU A 98 -0.78 -8.52 -11.87
CA LEU A 98 -0.02 -9.76 -11.76
C LEU A 98 0.13 -10.46 -13.12
N VAL A 99 -0.95 -10.61 -13.89
CA VAL A 99 -0.89 -11.24 -15.22
C VAL A 99 0.02 -10.47 -16.18
N VAL A 100 -0.06 -9.14 -16.18
CA VAL A 100 0.82 -8.28 -17.00
C VAL A 100 2.28 -8.45 -16.59
N THR A 101 2.58 -8.42 -15.29
CA THR A 101 3.93 -8.65 -14.77
C THR A 101 4.46 -10.03 -15.16
N LEU A 102 3.67 -11.08 -15.01
CA LEU A 102 4.09 -12.45 -15.37
C LEU A 102 4.38 -12.59 -16.86
N ARG A 103 3.57 -11.99 -17.75
CA ARG A 103 3.83 -11.99 -19.20
C ARG A 103 5.14 -11.28 -19.52
N LYS A 104 5.32 -10.06 -19.01
CA LYS A 104 6.55 -9.26 -19.19
C LYS A 104 7.80 -10.05 -18.78
N LEU A 105 7.77 -10.65 -17.59
CA LEU A 105 8.91 -11.41 -17.07
C LEU A 105 9.14 -12.71 -17.84
N SER A 106 8.07 -13.40 -18.26
CA SER A 106 8.17 -14.60 -19.09
C SER A 106 8.85 -14.32 -20.44
N GLU A 107 8.47 -13.22 -21.09
CA GLU A 107 9.06 -12.79 -22.37
C GLU A 107 10.54 -12.42 -22.22
N SER A 108 10.93 -11.87 -21.08
CA SER A 108 12.35 -11.56 -20.76
C SER A 108 13.18 -12.78 -20.36
N GLY A 109 12.55 -13.90 -20.00
CA GLY A 109 13.23 -15.09 -19.43
C GLY A 109 13.64 -14.96 -17.96
N GLU A 110 13.25 -13.88 -17.27
CA GLU A 110 13.62 -13.59 -15.88
C GLU A 110 12.53 -13.97 -14.85
N LEU A 111 11.65 -14.90 -15.20
CA LEU A 111 10.53 -15.27 -14.34
C LEU A 111 11.00 -15.98 -13.07
N SER A 112 10.95 -15.26 -11.95
CA SER A 112 11.25 -15.76 -10.61
C SER A 112 10.42 -15.01 -9.56
N GLU A 113 10.22 -15.59 -8.37
CA GLU A 113 9.50 -14.93 -7.28
C GLU A 113 10.11 -13.55 -6.92
N PRO A 114 11.45 -13.38 -6.78
CA PRO A 114 12.04 -12.07 -6.53
C PRO A 114 11.79 -11.07 -7.67
N ALA A 115 11.81 -11.51 -8.93
CA ALA A 115 11.55 -10.63 -10.06
C ALA A 115 10.08 -10.18 -10.09
N VAL A 116 9.14 -11.09 -9.81
CA VAL A 116 7.71 -10.77 -9.69
C VAL A 116 7.48 -9.77 -8.55
N ALA A 117 8.09 -10.02 -7.38
CA ALA A 117 7.99 -9.11 -6.25
C ALA A 117 8.57 -7.72 -6.57
N ALA A 118 9.75 -7.66 -7.20
CA ALA A 118 10.39 -6.40 -7.57
C ALA A 118 9.52 -5.58 -8.54
N GLU A 119 8.90 -6.22 -9.53
CA GLU A 119 8.00 -5.57 -10.49
C GLU A 119 6.69 -5.10 -9.84
N LEU A 120 6.07 -5.91 -8.98
CA LEU A 120 4.79 -5.57 -8.34
C LEU A 120 4.92 -4.52 -7.23
N LEU A 121 6.07 -4.49 -6.56
CA LEU A 121 6.36 -3.58 -5.44
C LEU A 121 7.13 -2.34 -5.89
N ALA A 122 7.51 -2.24 -7.16
CA ALA A 122 8.15 -1.03 -7.67
C ALA A 122 7.20 0.17 -7.54
N PRO A 123 7.72 1.36 -7.20
CA PRO A 123 9.13 1.68 -6.93
C PRO A 123 9.56 1.47 -5.46
N ALA A 124 8.66 1.09 -4.55
CA ALA A 124 8.98 0.93 -3.15
C ALA A 124 9.99 -0.22 -2.90
N LEU A 125 9.93 -1.27 -3.72
CA LEU A 125 10.75 -2.49 -3.65
C LEU A 125 10.70 -3.18 -2.27
N THR A 126 9.67 -2.88 -1.49
CA THR A 126 9.37 -3.50 -0.20
C THR A 126 7.87 -3.65 -0.07
N GLU A 127 7.44 -4.75 0.54
CA GLU A 127 6.05 -4.93 0.94
C GLU A 127 5.66 -3.86 1.98
N PRO A 128 4.37 -3.46 2.01
CA PRO A 128 3.87 -2.58 3.04
C PRO A 128 3.93 -3.26 4.41
N ASP A 129 4.44 -2.55 5.41
CA ASP A 129 4.39 -3.00 6.81
C ASP A 129 3.00 -2.77 7.41
N LEU A 130 2.32 -1.70 6.96
CA LEU A 130 0.99 -1.28 7.40
C LEU A 130 0.12 -0.96 6.17
N VAL A 131 -1.06 -1.56 6.10
CA VAL A 131 -2.07 -1.30 5.08
C VAL A 131 -3.34 -0.79 5.75
N LEU A 132 -3.71 0.47 5.46
CA LEU A 132 -4.99 1.05 5.84
C LEU A 132 -6.02 0.73 4.75
N LEU A 133 -7.06 0.02 5.13
CA LEU A 133 -8.18 -0.34 4.27
C LEU A 133 -9.38 0.53 4.62
N LEU A 134 -9.73 1.45 3.73
CA LEU A 134 -10.87 2.35 3.91
C LEU A 134 -12.17 1.69 3.45
N GLY A 135 -13.25 1.96 4.16
CA GLY A 135 -14.58 1.41 3.91
C GLY A 135 -14.93 0.25 4.84
N THR A 136 -15.91 -0.55 4.42
CA THR A 136 -16.38 -1.69 5.22
C THR A 136 -15.37 -2.85 5.18
N PRO A 137 -15.18 -3.59 6.30
CA PRO A 137 -14.29 -4.74 6.36
C PRO A 137 -14.98 -6.03 5.85
N ASP A 138 -15.84 -5.94 4.83
CA ASP A 138 -16.60 -7.06 4.28
C ASP A 138 -15.79 -7.90 3.29
N ARG A 139 -14.77 -7.30 2.65
CA ARG A 139 -13.88 -7.98 1.70
C ARG A 139 -12.49 -7.36 1.65
N LEU A 140 -11.55 -8.10 1.07
CA LEU A 140 -10.24 -7.57 0.71
C LEU A 140 -10.33 -6.76 -0.60
N PRO A 141 -9.50 -5.73 -0.78
CA PRO A 141 -9.44 -4.98 -2.04
C PRO A 141 -9.04 -5.88 -3.22
N THR A 142 -9.67 -5.70 -4.38
CA THR A 142 -9.24 -6.41 -5.60
C THR A 142 -7.89 -5.92 -6.11
N SER A 143 -7.48 -4.72 -5.69
CA SER A 143 -6.23 -4.08 -6.06
C SER A 143 -5.00 -4.68 -5.36
N LEU A 144 -5.21 -5.49 -4.30
CA LEU A 144 -4.17 -6.13 -3.52
C LEU A 144 -4.23 -7.65 -3.70
N VAL A 145 -3.14 -8.23 -4.21
CA VAL A 145 -3.05 -9.68 -4.44
C VAL A 145 -1.72 -10.23 -3.89
N TRP A 146 -0.63 -9.48 -4.09
CA TRP A 146 0.71 -9.89 -3.67
C TRP A 146 1.13 -9.21 -2.36
N GLU A 147 0.70 -7.96 -2.16
CA GLU A 147 1.25 -7.03 -1.17
C GLU A 147 0.87 -7.33 0.29
N LEU A 148 -0.02 -8.29 0.53
CA LEU A 148 -0.60 -8.52 1.86
C LEU A 148 0.11 -9.60 2.69
N ALA A 149 1.14 -10.27 2.16
CA ALA A 149 1.71 -11.47 2.77
C ALA A 149 2.14 -11.28 4.24
N TYR A 150 2.78 -10.14 4.55
CA TYR A 150 3.26 -9.82 5.90
C TYR A 150 2.76 -8.47 6.43
N ALA A 151 1.81 -7.85 5.73
CA ALA A 151 1.30 -6.54 6.07
C ALA A 151 0.37 -6.59 7.29
N GLU A 152 0.50 -5.61 8.18
CA GLU A 152 -0.50 -5.37 9.21
C GLU A 152 -1.70 -4.63 8.61
N LEU A 153 -2.91 -5.16 8.79
CA LEU A 153 -4.13 -4.56 8.26
C LEU A 153 -4.83 -3.71 9.32
N VAL A 154 -5.21 -2.50 8.94
CA VAL A 154 -6.08 -1.61 9.73
C VAL A 154 -7.27 -1.23 8.88
N TYR A 155 -8.45 -1.71 9.28
CA TYR A 155 -9.71 -1.32 8.66
C TYR A 155 -10.23 -0.04 9.28
N LEU A 156 -10.61 0.92 8.45
CA LEU A 156 -11.18 2.20 8.85
C LEU A 156 -12.52 2.38 8.14
N PRO A 157 -13.66 2.42 8.86
CA PRO A 157 -14.99 2.60 8.28
C PRO A 157 -15.23 4.06 7.87
N VAL A 158 -14.36 4.57 7.00
CA VAL A 158 -14.31 5.94 6.49
C VAL A 158 -14.29 5.86 4.97
N ALA A 159 -15.07 6.68 4.28
CA ALA A 159 -15.05 6.76 2.83
C ALA A 159 -13.77 7.45 2.32
N TRP A 160 -13.39 7.24 1.05
CA TRP A 160 -12.19 7.86 0.47
C TRP A 160 -12.21 9.39 0.55
N ALA A 161 -13.36 10.01 0.26
CA ALA A 161 -13.55 11.44 0.36
C ALA A 161 -13.36 11.97 1.78
N ASP A 162 -13.67 11.15 2.79
CA ASP A 162 -13.64 11.51 4.21
C ASP A 162 -12.33 11.14 4.91
N LEU A 163 -11.33 10.59 4.19
CA LEU A 163 -10.00 10.35 4.75
C LEU A 163 -9.38 11.67 5.22
N ARG A 164 -8.87 11.69 6.46
CA ARG A 164 -8.28 12.86 7.12
C ARG A 164 -6.99 12.46 7.81
N ALA A 165 -6.18 13.46 8.16
CA ALA A 165 -4.89 13.30 8.83
C ALA A 165 -5.00 12.42 10.09
N GLU A 166 -6.03 12.64 10.91
CA GLU A 166 -6.22 11.97 12.20
C GLU A 166 -6.44 10.46 12.03
N HIS A 167 -7.07 10.05 10.92
CA HIS A 167 -7.28 8.64 10.61
C HIS A 167 -5.95 7.92 10.36
N LEU A 168 -5.06 8.54 9.56
CA LEU A 168 -3.73 7.99 9.30
C LEU A 168 -2.86 8.02 10.57
N THR A 169 -2.83 9.14 11.30
CA THR A 169 -2.10 9.24 12.57
C THR A 169 -2.54 8.16 13.56
N GLY A 170 -3.85 7.96 13.72
CA GLY A 170 -4.38 6.93 14.62
C GLY A 170 -3.95 5.51 14.24
N ALA A 171 -3.91 5.21 12.94
CA ALA A 171 -3.44 3.91 12.45
C ALA A 171 -1.94 3.71 12.65
N LEU A 172 -1.12 4.73 12.37
CA LEU A 172 0.33 4.72 12.59
C LEU A 172 0.66 4.53 14.08
N ASP A 173 -0.08 5.21 14.94
CA ASP A 173 0.06 5.07 16.39
C ASP A 173 -0.38 3.68 16.89
N ALA A 174 -1.42 3.10 16.30
CA ALA A 174 -1.85 1.74 16.60
C ALA A 174 -0.78 0.71 16.20
N PHE A 175 -0.18 0.87 15.01
CA PHE A 175 0.92 0.04 14.53
C PHE A 175 2.11 0.08 15.51
N ARG A 176 2.52 1.28 15.95
CA ARG A 176 3.63 1.46 16.89
C ARG A 176 3.41 0.79 18.25
N ARG A 177 2.16 0.71 18.71
CA ARG A 177 1.82 0.10 20.01
C ARG A 177 1.72 -1.42 19.98
N ARG A 178 1.57 -2.03 18.81
CA ARG A 178 1.41 -3.49 18.71
C ARG A 178 2.77 -4.18 18.94
N HIS A 179 2.86 -4.94 20.02
CA HIS A 179 3.88 -5.98 20.14
C HIS A 179 3.48 -7.14 19.22
N ARG A 180 4.19 -7.29 18.10
CA ARG A 180 3.94 -8.39 17.16
C ARG A 180 4.14 -9.72 17.89
N ARG A 181 3.03 -10.45 18.13
CA ARG A 181 3.04 -11.82 18.63
C ARG A 181 3.13 -12.77 17.43
N PHE A 182 4.36 -13.18 17.07
CA PHE A 182 4.60 -14.09 15.95
C PHE A 182 4.29 -15.54 16.32
N GLY A 183 3.02 -15.88 16.48
CA GLY A 183 2.59 -17.27 16.67
C GLY A 183 3.12 -17.94 17.94
N GLY A 184 3.54 -17.16 18.95
CA GLY A 184 3.76 -17.68 20.29
C GLY A 184 2.42 -18.18 20.83
N LEU A 185 2.26 -19.50 20.87
CA LEU A 185 1.25 -20.13 21.69
C LEU A 185 1.65 -19.83 23.14
N ASP A 186 0.86 -18.99 23.81
CA ASP A 186 0.84 -18.99 25.28
C ASP A 186 0.36 -20.37 25.78
#